data_AF-A0A916Y721-F1
#
_entry.id   AF-A0A916Y721-F1
#
_cell.length_a   1.000
_cell.length_b   1.000
_cell.length_c   1.000
_cell.angle_alpha   90.00
_cell.angle_beta   90.00
_cell.angle_gamma   90.00
#
_symmetry.space_group_name_H-M   'P 1'
#
loop_
_entity.id
_entity.type
_entity.pdbx_description
1 polymer ?
#
loop_
_entity_poly.entity_id
_entity_poly.type
_entity_poly.pdbx_seq_one_letter_code
_entity_poly.pdbx_strand_id
1 'polypeptide(L)'
;MPIPSPNTSWPPAPWDVAYRQYEINDAWLTGDTDSLAKIYGRGERGTHTRRGQEMRGGLVGAASRMFWGRPVPAAENRARLHVPAPADLATLASDQVFSEGMEVGADGAPEKTKARLDLIANSDEALETFSTMGELKSAFGATALVSRWDEAVADHVWLEASAADVTIPTFRSGRLVELTLWTEYRDLNIVWRHLEHHGIGYIEHALFQGTDDNLGRRVPLEDRPETAVYADLVNADSIIETGIDRLTASWNPNLTAQQWRKAGVLAHAGRSDFHQLLPLFDALDETFSSWIRDLRLGAGRILVPEAALDTMGPGQGGAFDMGREVFAGLNMPGDPSKVAFDQVQFAIRVEEHEKTMLAIYKEILRKAGFAPSAWGDYSGGAQMTATEVQDRKSASERTRDKKILRDRAAIAQQSAVALELDGILFPGKGGERLDALPVVTFPDVSQEDPLQLAQTLSYLDTAGAISTEQKVRRANPEWDDQQVKDEVTAIRSERAVADPAMFTGLGEE
;
A
#
# COMPACT_ATOMS: atom_id res chain seq x y z
N MET A 1 -19.14 1.88 -18.00
CA MET A 1 -19.84 1.23 -19.10
C MET A 1 -21.07 0.63 -18.48
N PRO A 2 -22.23 0.64 -19.16
CA PRO A 2 -23.33 -0.23 -18.73
C PRO A 2 -22.80 -1.66 -18.53
N ILE A 3 -23.46 -2.44 -17.68
CA ILE A 3 -23.04 -3.80 -17.36
C ILE A 3 -22.64 -4.55 -18.65
N PRO A 4 -21.43 -5.14 -18.70
CA PRO A 4 -20.92 -5.76 -19.92
C PRO A 4 -21.88 -6.79 -20.49
N SER A 5 -21.93 -6.87 -21.82
CA SER A 5 -22.76 -7.86 -22.49
C SER A 5 -22.31 -9.29 -22.14
N PRO A 6 -23.23 -10.26 -22.06
CA PRO A 6 -22.87 -11.67 -21.86
C PRO A 6 -21.79 -12.14 -22.84
N ASN A 7 -20.94 -13.04 -22.37
CA ASN A 7 -19.80 -13.63 -23.07
C ASN A 7 -18.67 -12.67 -23.44
N THR A 8 -18.60 -11.51 -22.79
CA THR A 8 -17.48 -10.57 -22.93
C THR A 8 -16.21 -11.18 -22.33
N SER A 9 -15.07 -10.98 -23.02
CA SER A 9 -13.74 -11.35 -22.51
C SER A 9 -13.50 -10.66 -21.17
N TRP A 10 -13.00 -11.41 -20.18
CA TRP A 10 -12.81 -10.90 -18.82
C TRP A 10 -11.35 -11.01 -18.39
N PRO A 11 -10.76 -9.95 -17.82
CA PRO A 11 -11.28 -8.58 -17.75
C PRO A 11 -11.45 -7.92 -19.14
N PRO A 12 -12.33 -6.91 -19.28
CA PRO A 12 -12.64 -6.32 -20.58
C PRO A 12 -11.48 -5.48 -21.12
N ALA A 13 -11.27 -5.49 -22.43
CA ALA A 13 -10.31 -4.59 -23.08
C ALA A 13 -10.77 -3.11 -22.99
N PRO A 14 -9.86 -2.14 -22.78
CA PRO A 14 -8.40 -2.28 -22.68
C PRO A 14 -7.89 -2.53 -21.25
N TRP A 15 -8.78 -2.75 -20.27
CA TRP A 15 -8.39 -2.95 -18.87
C TRP A 15 -7.64 -4.26 -18.64
N ASP A 16 -7.80 -5.26 -19.52
CA ASP A 16 -6.99 -6.48 -19.58
C ASP A 16 -5.46 -6.24 -19.48
N VAL A 17 -4.99 -5.10 -20.00
CA VAL A 17 -3.57 -4.68 -19.87
C VAL A 17 -3.23 -4.26 -18.44
N ALA A 18 -4.11 -3.50 -17.79
CA ALA A 18 -3.92 -3.05 -16.42
C ALA A 18 -4.04 -4.21 -15.43
N TYR A 19 -5.03 -5.10 -15.59
CA TYR A 19 -5.22 -6.25 -14.71
C TYR A 19 -4.05 -7.23 -14.71
N ARG A 20 -3.37 -7.44 -15.84
CA ARG A 20 -2.13 -8.22 -15.86
C ARG A 20 -1.04 -7.59 -14.98
N GLN A 21 -0.99 -6.26 -14.90
CA GLN A 21 -0.04 -5.58 -14.01
C GLN A 21 -0.51 -5.66 -12.55
N TYR A 22 -1.82 -5.59 -12.30
CA TYR A 22 -2.40 -5.74 -10.96
C TYR A 22 -2.18 -7.15 -10.40
N GLU A 23 -2.37 -8.21 -11.19
CA GLU A 23 -2.06 -9.60 -10.82
C GLU A 23 -0.58 -9.77 -10.42
N ILE A 24 0.35 -9.14 -11.16
CA ILE A 24 1.77 -9.14 -10.80
C ILE A 24 1.99 -8.41 -9.47
N ASN A 25 1.39 -7.23 -9.31
CA ASN A 25 1.55 -6.43 -8.10
C ASN A 25 0.96 -7.14 -6.88
N ASP A 26 -0.18 -7.81 -7.02
CA ASP A 26 -0.83 -8.60 -5.98
C ASP A 26 0.07 -9.75 -5.50
N ALA A 27 0.64 -10.51 -6.44
CA ALA A 27 1.57 -11.60 -6.11
C ALA A 27 2.82 -11.11 -5.36
N TRP A 28 3.31 -9.91 -5.70
CA TRP A 28 4.41 -9.26 -4.98
C TRP A 28 3.99 -8.70 -3.62
N LEU A 29 2.77 -8.16 -3.51
CA LEU A 29 2.23 -7.60 -2.26
C LEU A 29 1.97 -8.68 -1.22
N THR A 30 1.31 -9.77 -1.62
CA THR A 30 0.92 -10.90 -0.75
C THR A 30 2.07 -11.87 -0.49
N GLY A 31 3.14 -11.80 -1.29
CA GLY A 31 4.25 -12.74 -1.24
C GLY A 31 3.88 -14.14 -1.70
N ASP A 32 2.85 -14.30 -2.53
CA ASP A 32 2.45 -15.58 -3.10
C ASP A 32 3.50 -16.08 -4.11
N THR A 33 4.43 -16.89 -3.58
CA THR A 33 5.53 -17.46 -4.35
C THR A 33 5.09 -18.41 -5.46
N ASP A 34 3.93 -19.07 -5.31
CA ASP A 34 3.39 -19.99 -6.32
C ASP A 34 2.82 -19.19 -7.49
N SER A 35 2.10 -18.10 -7.20
CA SER A 35 1.63 -17.16 -8.21
C SER A 35 2.80 -16.46 -8.92
N LEU A 36 3.82 -15.98 -8.20
CA LEU A 36 5.03 -15.42 -8.80
C LEU A 36 5.73 -16.44 -9.72
N ALA A 37 5.92 -17.68 -9.24
CA ALA A 37 6.51 -18.75 -10.04
C ALA A 37 5.67 -19.08 -11.28
N LYS A 38 4.34 -19.07 -11.17
CA LYS A 38 3.42 -19.31 -12.31
C LYS A 38 3.45 -18.16 -13.32
N ILE A 39 3.40 -16.91 -12.87
CA ILE A 39 3.42 -15.71 -13.71
C ILE A 39 4.74 -15.65 -14.50
N TYR A 40 5.88 -15.81 -13.84
CA TYR A 40 7.19 -15.75 -14.48
C TYR A 40 7.61 -17.07 -15.13
N GLY A 41 7.03 -18.20 -14.72
CA GLY A 41 7.26 -19.55 -15.24
C GLY A 41 6.43 -19.91 -16.47
N ARG A 42 5.26 -19.29 -16.68
CA ARG A 42 4.40 -19.43 -17.89
C ARG A 42 5.11 -19.11 -19.22
N GLY A 43 6.38 -18.69 -19.20
CA GLY A 43 7.27 -18.60 -20.36
C GLY A 43 7.69 -19.94 -20.98
N GLU A 44 7.04 -21.06 -20.66
CA GLU A 44 7.39 -22.42 -21.14
C GLU A 44 7.21 -22.68 -22.64
N ARG A 45 6.62 -21.75 -23.42
CA ARG A 45 6.66 -21.87 -24.88
C ARG A 45 7.85 -21.09 -25.44
N GLY A 46 8.96 -21.79 -25.67
CA GLY A 46 10.07 -21.27 -26.45
C GLY A 46 9.57 -20.68 -27.77
N THR A 47 9.87 -19.40 -28.03
CA THR A 47 9.37 -18.71 -29.23
C THR A 47 10.07 -19.17 -30.51
N HIS A 48 11.23 -19.82 -30.40
CA HIS A 48 11.92 -20.53 -31.48
C HIS A 48 13.13 -21.31 -30.94
N THR A 49 13.52 -22.39 -31.61
CA THR A 49 14.74 -23.16 -31.36
C THR A 49 15.85 -22.73 -32.32
N ARG A 50 17.06 -22.50 -31.80
CA ARG A 50 18.27 -22.26 -32.62
C ARG A 50 19.36 -23.23 -32.19
N ARG A 51 19.82 -24.09 -33.10
CA ARG A 51 20.82 -25.16 -32.83
C ARG A 51 20.42 -26.10 -31.68
N GLY A 52 19.15 -26.48 -31.60
CA GLY A 52 18.66 -27.41 -30.57
C GLY A 52 18.53 -26.80 -29.16
N GLN A 53 18.88 -25.53 -28.96
CA GLN A 53 18.55 -24.77 -27.76
C GLN A 53 17.31 -23.91 -28.01
N GLU A 54 16.32 -24.02 -27.12
CA GLU A 54 15.18 -23.11 -27.08
C GLU A 54 15.67 -21.71 -26.71
N MET A 55 15.49 -20.76 -27.63
CA MET A 55 15.82 -19.36 -27.37
C MET A 55 14.55 -18.58 -27.03
N ARG A 56 14.63 -17.81 -25.96
CA ARG A 56 13.54 -16.99 -25.42
C ARG A 56 13.74 -15.53 -25.86
N GLY A 57 13.15 -15.13 -26.99
CA GLY A 57 13.21 -13.74 -27.48
C GLY A 57 12.14 -12.82 -26.87
N GLY A 58 12.44 -11.54 -26.66
CA GLY A 58 11.47 -10.48 -26.30
C GLY A 58 11.23 -10.24 -24.79
N LEU A 59 10.16 -9.50 -24.45
CA LEU A 59 9.73 -9.22 -23.05
C LEU A 59 9.48 -10.50 -22.25
N VAL A 60 8.97 -11.55 -22.90
CA VAL A 60 8.78 -12.90 -22.32
C VAL A 60 10.12 -13.54 -21.95
N GLY A 61 11.15 -13.37 -22.78
CA GLY A 61 12.50 -13.81 -22.46
C GLY A 61 13.09 -13.09 -21.24
N ALA A 62 12.83 -11.79 -21.09
CA ALA A 62 13.25 -11.01 -19.93
C ALA A 62 12.53 -11.43 -18.63
N ALA A 63 11.22 -11.63 -18.69
CA ALA A 63 10.42 -12.14 -17.56
C ALA A 63 10.89 -13.53 -17.11
N SER A 64 11.18 -14.43 -18.04
CA SER A 64 11.68 -15.78 -17.74
C SER A 64 13.12 -15.82 -17.18
N ARG A 65 13.83 -14.68 -17.19
CA ARG A 65 15.16 -14.52 -16.56
C ARG A 65 15.07 -13.97 -15.13
N MET A 66 13.92 -13.44 -14.72
CA MET A 66 13.66 -13.07 -13.33
C MET A 66 13.86 -14.29 -12.43
N PHE A 67 14.31 -14.07 -11.20
CA PHE A 67 14.63 -15.09 -10.23
C PHE A 67 13.51 -16.13 -10.09
N TRP A 68 12.25 -15.67 -9.99
CA TRP A 68 11.06 -16.53 -9.91
C TRP A 68 10.76 -17.32 -11.20
N GLY A 69 11.18 -16.84 -12.37
CA GLY A 69 10.96 -17.51 -13.67
C GLY A 69 12.04 -18.50 -14.11
N ARG A 70 13.15 -18.63 -13.36
CA ARG A 70 14.25 -19.55 -13.72
C ARG A 70 13.85 -21.01 -13.47
N PRO A 71 14.18 -21.97 -14.35
CA PRO A 71 13.93 -23.38 -14.06
C PRO A 71 14.81 -23.86 -12.92
N VAL A 72 14.24 -24.64 -12.00
CA VAL A 72 14.99 -25.35 -10.96
C VAL A 72 15.42 -26.70 -11.52
N PRO A 73 16.73 -27.04 -11.56
CA PRO A 73 17.18 -28.34 -12.03
C PRO A 73 16.56 -29.49 -11.21
N ALA A 74 16.17 -30.59 -11.86
CA ALA A 74 15.45 -31.71 -11.23
C ALA A 74 16.15 -32.39 -10.03
N ALA A 75 17.43 -32.08 -9.80
CA ALA A 75 18.23 -32.59 -8.69
C ALA A 75 18.54 -31.54 -7.60
N GLU A 76 18.05 -30.30 -7.72
CA GLU A 76 18.25 -29.23 -6.74
C GLU A 76 16.92 -28.79 -6.10
N ASN A 77 16.80 -28.86 -4.78
CA ASN A 77 15.74 -28.14 -4.06
C ASN A 77 16.21 -26.70 -3.80
N ARG A 78 15.90 -25.76 -4.69
CA ARG A 78 16.11 -24.34 -4.42
C ARG A 78 14.95 -23.80 -3.60
N ALA A 79 15.15 -23.64 -2.30
CA ALA A 79 14.28 -22.83 -1.47
C ALA A 79 14.45 -21.36 -1.91
N ARG A 80 13.47 -20.85 -2.67
CA ARG A 80 13.35 -19.42 -2.95
C ARG A 80 12.64 -18.77 -1.77
N LEU A 81 13.16 -17.63 -1.33
CA LEU A 81 12.58 -16.86 -0.25
C LEU A 81 12.12 -15.52 -0.80
N HIS A 82 10.92 -15.13 -0.41
CA HIS A 82 10.37 -13.83 -0.69
C HIS A 82 10.65 -12.89 0.48
N VAL A 83 11.13 -11.68 0.19
CA VAL A 83 11.33 -10.60 1.15
C VAL A 83 10.15 -9.64 1.03
N PRO A 84 9.39 -9.37 2.13
CA PRO A 84 8.14 -8.60 2.09
C PRO A 84 8.33 -7.08 1.88
N ALA A 85 9.40 -6.66 1.22
CA ALA A 85 9.66 -5.26 0.89
C ALA A 85 8.53 -4.58 0.09
N PRO A 86 7.77 -5.26 -0.80
CA PRO A 86 6.61 -4.64 -1.46
C PRO A 86 5.49 -4.30 -0.48
N ALA A 87 5.19 -5.20 0.48
CA ALA A 87 4.21 -4.95 1.53
C ALA A 87 4.66 -3.81 2.45
N ASP A 88 5.90 -3.86 2.93
CA ASP A 88 6.49 -2.80 3.76
C ASP A 88 6.45 -1.43 3.06
N LEU A 89 6.57 -1.41 1.73
CA LEU A 89 6.51 -0.19 0.93
C LEU A 89 5.09 0.36 0.85
N ALA A 90 4.08 -0.51 0.71
CA ALA A 90 2.69 -0.13 0.65
C ALA A 90 2.20 0.42 2.00
N THR A 91 2.55 -0.24 3.11
CA THR A 91 2.27 0.23 4.47
C THR A 91 2.97 1.56 4.75
N LEU A 92 4.28 1.66 4.48
CA LEU A 92 5.02 2.92 4.64
C LEU A 92 4.40 4.07 3.82
N ALA A 93 3.96 3.78 2.60
CA ALA A 93 3.30 4.76 1.74
C ALA A 93 1.95 5.25 2.28
N SER A 94 1.24 4.39 3.00
CA SER A 94 -0.02 4.73 3.67
C SER A 94 0.22 5.52 4.94
N ASP A 95 1.10 5.02 5.80
CA ASP A 95 1.44 5.62 7.09
C ASP A 95 1.87 7.08 6.92
N GLN A 96 2.68 7.34 5.90
CA GLN A 96 3.15 8.69 5.65
C GLN A 96 2.01 9.70 5.37
N VAL A 97 0.88 9.24 4.86
CA VAL A 97 -0.27 10.09 4.55
C VAL A 97 -1.25 10.12 5.72
N PHE A 98 -1.55 8.96 6.31
CA PHE A 98 -2.70 8.79 7.21
C PHE A 98 -2.36 8.61 8.70
N SER A 99 -1.10 8.38 9.09
CA SER A 99 -0.76 8.10 10.50
C SER A 99 -0.99 9.26 11.47
N GLU A 100 -0.81 10.50 11.05
CA GLU A 100 -0.98 11.70 11.91
C GLU A 100 -2.47 12.09 12.10
N GLY A 101 -3.40 11.32 11.55
CA GLY A 101 -4.83 11.64 11.51
C GLY A 101 -5.16 12.66 10.44
N MET A 102 -6.40 12.65 9.96
CA MET A 102 -6.94 13.65 9.04
C MET A 102 -8.33 14.06 9.51
N GLU A 103 -8.78 15.23 9.10
CA GLU A 103 -10.09 15.75 9.48
C GLU A 103 -10.87 16.20 8.25
N VAL A 104 -12.14 15.82 8.20
CA VAL A 104 -13.11 16.23 7.18
C VAL A 104 -14.10 17.21 7.82
N GLY A 105 -13.97 18.50 7.51
CA GLY A 105 -14.80 19.57 8.04
C GLY A 105 -15.83 20.09 7.05
N ALA A 106 -17.03 20.44 7.54
CA ALA A 106 -18.07 21.15 6.79
C ALA A 106 -18.34 22.53 7.39
N ASP A 107 -17.56 23.52 6.96
CA ASP A 107 -17.70 24.90 7.42
C ASP A 107 -19.07 25.48 7.06
N GLY A 108 -19.71 26.12 8.04
CA GLY A 108 -21.02 26.74 7.88
C GLY A 108 -22.21 25.78 7.90
N ALA A 109 -21.99 24.46 7.98
CA ALA A 109 -23.07 23.49 8.13
C ALA A 109 -23.67 23.52 9.56
N PRO A 110 -24.94 23.11 9.74
CA PRO A 110 -25.54 22.92 11.06
C PRO A 110 -24.74 21.93 11.92
N GLU A 111 -24.75 22.14 13.25
CA GLU A 111 -23.99 21.28 14.18
C GLU A 111 -24.35 19.80 14.09
N LYS A 112 -25.64 19.53 13.86
CA LYS A 112 -26.13 18.16 13.66
C LYS A 112 -25.57 17.50 12.41
N THR A 113 -25.39 18.28 11.34
CA THR A 113 -24.81 17.84 10.08
C THR A 113 -23.32 17.58 10.24
N LYS A 114 -22.61 18.44 10.97
CA LYS A 114 -21.19 18.24 11.32
C LYS A 114 -20.98 16.96 12.13
N ALA A 115 -21.75 16.78 13.20
CA ALA A 115 -21.69 15.57 14.01
C ALA A 115 -21.99 14.29 13.18
N ARG A 116 -22.88 14.39 12.18
CA ARG A 116 -23.17 13.27 11.28
C ARG A 116 -22.03 13.02 10.29
N LEU A 117 -21.41 14.07 9.77
CA LEU A 117 -20.21 13.97 8.94
C LEU A 117 -19.03 13.39 9.72
N ASP A 118 -18.86 13.76 10.98
CA ASP A 118 -17.81 13.22 11.85
C ASP A 118 -17.97 11.71 12.05
N LEU A 119 -19.20 11.23 12.24
CA LEU A 119 -19.48 9.80 12.33
C LEU A 119 -19.09 9.06 11.03
N ILE A 120 -19.39 9.65 9.88
CA ILE A 120 -19.19 9.02 8.56
C ILE A 120 -17.73 9.08 8.10
N ALA A 121 -17.01 10.16 8.41
CA ALA A 121 -15.72 10.48 7.78
C ALA A 121 -14.57 10.73 8.77
N ASN A 122 -14.84 10.91 10.06
CA ASN A 122 -13.81 11.16 11.10
C ASN A 122 -13.84 10.09 12.22
N SER A 123 -14.64 9.03 12.07
CA SER A 123 -14.64 7.88 12.99
C SER A 123 -13.40 7.00 12.81
N ASP A 124 -13.05 6.21 13.84
CA ASP A 124 -11.92 5.29 13.77
C ASP A 124 -12.02 4.32 12.57
N GLU A 125 -13.23 3.86 12.26
CA GLU A 125 -13.51 3.00 11.10
C GLU A 125 -13.28 3.73 9.77
N ALA A 126 -13.68 5.00 9.67
CA ALA A 126 -13.42 5.81 8.48
C ALA A 126 -11.91 6.07 8.31
N LEU A 127 -11.21 6.40 9.39
CA LEU A 127 -9.76 6.61 9.38
C LEU A 127 -8.99 5.34 9.01
N GLU A 128 -9.40 4.17 9.51
CA GLU A 128 -8.88 2.87 9.09
C GLU A 128 -9.13 2.64 7.60
N THR A 129 -10.34 2.91 7.11
CA THR A 129 -10.68 2.80 5.68
C THR A 129 -9.76 3.65 4.80
N PHE A 130 -9.43 4.87 5.23
CA PHE A 130 -8.49 5.72 4.48
C PHE A 130 -7.05 5.21 4.54
N SER A 131 -6.64 4.62 5.66
CA SER A 131 -5.35 3.91 5.75
C SER A 131 -5.30 2.72 4.78
N THR A 132 -6.32 1.86 4.77
CA THR A 132 -6.43 0.75 3.81
C THR A 132 -6.42 1.27 2.36
N MET A 133 -7.13 2.36 2.09
CA MET A 133 -7.11 3.03 0.78
C MET A 133 -5.69 3.43 0.37
N GLY A 134 -4.87 3.90 1.31
CA GLY A 134 -3.46 4.26 1.13
C GLY A 134 -2.56 3.09 0.74
N GLU A 135 -2.71 1.95 1.41
CA GLU A 135 -1.95 0.74 1.09
C GLU A 135 -2.33 0.18 -0.28
N LEU A 136 -3.64 0.02 -0.53
CA LEU A 136 -4.17 -0.53 -1.77
C LEU A 136 -3.79 0.32 -2.98
N LYS A 137 -3.89 1.65 -2.90
CA LYS A 137 -3.49 2.52 -4.03
C LYS A 137 -1.98 2.53 -4.24
N SER A 138 -1.17 2.28 -3.20
CA SER A 138 0.28 2.13 -3.36
C SER A 138 0.60 0.89 -4.20
N ALA A 139 -0.04 -0.24 -3.90
CA ALA A 139 0.16 -1.50 -4.61
C ALA A 139 -0.47 -1.51 -6.02
N PHE A 140 -1.74 -1.12 -6.16
CA PHE A 140 -2.49 -1.22 -7.41
C PHE A 140 -2.51 0.06 -8.24
N GLY A 141 -2.09 1.19 -7.66
CA GLY A 141 -1.98 2.48 -8.34
C GLY A 141 -3.22 3.36 -8.27
N ALA A 142 -4.36 2.82 -7.84
CA ALA A 142 -5.56 3.55 -7.53
C ALA A 142 -6.48 2.72 -6.62
N THR A 143 -7.45 3.40 -6.02
CA THR A 143 -8.56 2.82 -5.25
C THR A 143 -9.85 3.54 -5.60
N ALA A 144 -10.96 2.83 -5.52
CA ALA A 144 -12.28 3.43 -5.44
C ALA A 144 -12.67 3.61 -3.97
N LEU A 145 -13.33 4.72 -3.66
CA LEU A 145 -13.97 4.93 -2.37
C LEU A 145 -15.48 4.94 -2.59
N VAL A 146 -16.20 4.02 -1.95
CA VAL A 146 -17.59 3.73 -2.24
C VAL A 146 -18.44 3.95 -0.99
N SER A 147 -19.64 4.50 -1.17
CA SER A 147 -20.61 4.66 -0.07
C SER A 147 -21.44 3.39 0.05
N ARG A 148 -21.44 2.82 1.26
CA ARG A 148 -22.15 1.59 1.61
C ARG A 148 -23.21 1.85 2.66
N TRP A 149 -24.26 1.06 2.62
CA TRP A 149 -25.32 1.09 3.62
C TRP A 149 -25.99 -0.27 3.73
N ASP A 150 -26.40 -0.59 4.95
CA ASP A 150 -27.29 -1.69 5.27
C ASP A 150 -27.95 -1.34 6.61
N GLU A 151 -29.25 -1.12 6.59
CA GLU A 151 -30.04 -0.72 7.77
C GLU A 151 -30.01 -1.76 8.89
N ALA A 152 -29.67 -3.02 8.59
CA ALA A 152 -29.50 -4.07 9.59
C ALA A 152 -28.12 -4.08 10.24
N VAL A 153 -27.11 -3.48 9.59
CA VAL A 153 -25.70 -3.49 10.04
C VAL A 153 -25.34 -2.21 10.77
N ALA A 154 -25.66 -1.06 10.17
CA ALA A 154 -25.31 0.24 10.72
C ALA A 154 -26.44 1.25 10.54
N ASP A 155 -26.46 2.23 11.44
CA ASP A 155 -27.49 3.24 11.52
C ASP A 155 -27.11 4.53 10.76
N HIS A 156 -26.08 4.44 9.91
CA HIS A 156 -25.48 5.47 9.08
C HIS A 156 -24.83 4.86 7.84
N VAL A 157 -24.58 5.68 6.81
CA VAL A 157 -23.78 5.31 5.63
C VAL A 157 -22.30 5.28 6.02
N TRP A 158 -21.56 4.26 5.60
CA TRP A 158 -20.10 4.19 5.79
C TRP A 158 -19.36 4.22 4.45
N LEU A 159 -18.04 4.39 4.53
CA LEU A 159 -17.14 4.43 3.39
C LEU A 159 -16.38 3.11 3.30
N GLU A 160 -16.20 2.61 2.09
CA GLU A 160 -15.42 1.40 1.82
C GLU A 160 -14.37 1.69 0.74
N ALA A 161 -13.13 1.24 0.96
CA ALA A 161 -12.05 1.34 -0.01
C ALA A 161 -11.92 0.04 -0.80
N SER A 162 -12.12 0.10 -2.12
CA SER A 162 -11.96 -1.05 -3.02
C SER A 162 -10.79 -0.83 -3.97
N ALA A 163 -9.91 -1.82 -4.13
CA ALA A 163 -8.72 -1.71 -4.95
C ALA A 163 -9.01 -1.70 -6.47
N ALA A 164 -8.06 -1.19 -7.26
CA ALA A 164 -8.19 -1.13 -8.72
C ALA A 164 -8.21 -2.52 -9.41
N ASP A 165 -7.73 -3.55 -8.73
CA ASP A 165 -7.71 -4.95 -9.18
C ASP A 165 -9.10 -5.61 -9.15
N VAL A 166 -10.07 -5.04 -8.44
CA VAL A 166 -11.48 -5.48 -8.37
C VAL A 166 -12.47 -4.42 -8.86
N THR A 167 -11.99 -3.36 -9.51
CA THR A 167 -12.84 -2.24 -9.98
C THR A 167 -12.48 -1.73 -11.38
N ILE A 168 -13.49 -1.51 -12.23
CA ILE A 168 -13.37 -0.96 -13.59
C ILE A 168 -14.04 0.42 -13.64
N PRO A 169 -13.26 1.52 -13.65
CA PRO A 169 -13.80 2.86 -13.81
C PRO A 169 -14.04 3.20 -15.28
N THR A 170 -15.06 4.05 -15.50
CA THR A 170 -15.35 4.63 -16.82
C THR A 170 -15.19 6.13 -16.76
N PHE A 171 -14.35 6.65 -17.66
CA PHE A 171 -14.02 8.06 -17.73
C PHE A 171 -14.64 8.73 -18.95
N ARG A 172 -15.12 9.96 -18.76
CA ARG A 172 -15.50 10.88 -19.83
C ARG A 172 -14.74 12.18 -19.63
N SER A 173 -13.96 12.60 -20.63
CA SER A 173 -13.15 13.82 -20.56
C SER A 173 -12.25 13.89 -19.30
N GLY A 174 -11.73 12.73 -18.86
CA GLY A 174 -10.87 12.62 -17.68
C GLY A 174 -11.59 12.71 -16.32
N ARG A 175 -12.92 12.72 -16.30
CA ARG A 175 -13.74 12.63 -15.08
C ARG A 175 -14.41 11.26 -15.00
N LEU A 176 -14.48 10.70 -13.79
CA LEU A 176 -15.22 9.46 -13.53
C LEU A 176 -16.71 9.72 -13.77
N VAL A 177 -17.37 8.83 -14.50
CA VAL A 177 -18.83 8.90 -14.73
C VAL A 177 -19.56 7.68 -14.21
N GLU A 178 -18.90 6.51 -14.22
CA GLU A 178 -19.46 5.25 -13.76
C GLU A 178 -18.32 4.38 -13.23
N LEU A 179 -18.62 3.48 -12.30
CA LEU A 179 -17.66 2.53 -11.72
C LEU A 179 -18.32 1.16 -11.60
N THR A 180 -17.64 0.10 -12.04
CA THR A 180 -18.10 -1.28 -11.81
C THR A 180 -17.15 -1.98 -10.85
N LEU A 181 -17.66 -2.49 -9.74
CA LEU A 181 -16.94 -3.41 -8.86
C LEU A 181 -17.33 -4.85 -9.22
N TRP A 182 -16.47 -5.80 -8.87
CA TRP A 182 -16.89 -7.20 -8.88
C TRP A 182 -16.32 -8.03 -7.74
N THR A 183 -17.07 -9.07 -7.42
CA THR A 183 -16.64 -10.14 -6.53
C THR A 183 -16.66 -11.46 -7.28
N GLU A 184 -15.60 -12.26 -7.14
CA GLU A 184 -15.50 -13.58 -7.75
C GLU A 184 -15.77 -14.69 -6.74
N TYR A 185 -16.56 -15.68 -7.13
CA TYR A 185 -16.75 -16.93 -6.39
C TYR A 185 -16.42 -18.12 -7.31
N ARG A 186 -15.56 -19.03 -6.83
CA ARG A 186 -15.01 -20.12 -7.68
C ARG A 186 -15.52 -21.48 -7.23
N ASP A 187 -16.19 -22.18 -8.15
CA ASP A 187 -16.62 -23.58 -7.98
C ASP A 187 -15.97 -24.46 -9.05
N LEU A 188 -14.88 -25.14 -8.71
CA LEU A 188 -14.12 -25.98 -9.64
C LEU A 188 -13.68 -25.19 -10.90
N ASN A 189 -14.35 -25.42 -12.03
CA ASN A 189 -14.06 -24.80 -13.33
C ASN A 189 -15.02 -23.65 -13.68
N ILE A 190 -15.98 -23.35 -12.80
CA ILE A 190 -16.97 -22.30 -13.02
C ILE A 190 -16.59 -21.10 -12.15
N VAL A 191 -16.53 -19.93 -12.79
CA VAL A 191 -16.30 -18.66 -12.10
C VAL A 191 -17.60 -17.87 -12.11
N TRP A 192 -18.13 -17.63 -10.93
CA TRP A 192 -19.26 -16.74 -10.71
C TRP A 192 -18.73 -15.33 -10.44
N ARG A 193 -19.32 -14.33 -11.09
CA ARG A 193 -18.93 -12.92 -10.91
C ARG A 193 -20.16 -12.09 -10.61
N HIS A 194 -20.21 -11.50 -9.43
CA HIS A 194 -21.19 -10.48 -9.08
C HIS A 194 -20.62 -9.13 -9.50
N LEU A 195 -21.31 -8.43 -10.41
CA LEU A 195 -20.97 -7.08 -10.83
C LEU A 195 -21.90 -6.10 -10.11
N GLU A 196 -21.29 -5.11 -9.45
CA GLU A 196 -21.96 -3.96 -8.88
C GLU A 196 -21.59 -2.73 -9.69
N HIS A 197 -22.54 -2.18 -10.45
CA HIS A 197 -22.32 -1.04 -11.33
C HIS A 197 -22.94 0.23 -10.76
N HIS A 198 -22.09 1.17 -10.35
CA HIS A 198 -22.47 2.49 -9.90
C HIS A 198 -22.64 3.41 -11.10
N GLY A 199 -23.88 3.85 -11.31
CA GLY A 199 -24.25 4.94 -12.20
C GLY A 199 -24.69 6.16 -11.41
N ILE A 200 -24.93 7.28 -12.11
CA ILE A 200 -25.49 8.47 -11.47
C ILE A 200 -26.96 8.18 -11.10
N GLY A 201 -27.26 8.18 -9.81
CA GLY A 201 -28.61 7.95 -9.27
C GLY A 201 -29.06 6.50 -9.14
N TYR A 202 -28.18 5.53 -9.46
CA TYR A 202 -28.55 4.12 -9.39
C TYR A 202 -27.35 3.18 -9.23
N ILE A 203 -27.60 1.99 -8.70
CA ILE A 203 -26.64 0.87 -8.64
C ILE A 203 -27.29 -0.35 -9.29
N GLU A 204 -26.69 -0.88 -10.36
CA GLU A 204 -27.14 -2.13 -10.99
C GLU A 204 -26.35 -3.32 -10.42
N HIS A 205 -27.04 -4.35 -9.96
CA HIS A 205 -26.43 -5.61 -9.54
C HIS A 205 -26.71 -6.71 -10.56
N ALA A 206 -25.67 -7.43 -10.98
CA ALA A 206 -25.84 -8.57 -11.89
C ALA A 206 -24.88 -9.71 -11.55
N LEU A 207 -25.41 -10.94 -11.50
CA LEU A 207 -24.60 -12.15 -11.36
C LEU A 207 -24.34 -12.76 -12.74
N PHE A 208 -23.11 -13.21 -12.94
CA PHE A 208 -22.67 -13.89 -14.15
C PHE A 208 -22.02 -15.24 -13.82
N GLN A 209 -22.23 -16.21 -14.70
CA GLN A 209 -21.61 -17.54 -14.65
C GLN A 209 -20.75 -17.75 -15.90
N GLY A 210 -19.43 -17.86 -15.71
CA GLY A 210 -18.45 -17.94 -16.79
C GLY A 210 -17.19 -18.76 -16.45
N THR A 211 -16.08 -18.40 -17.10
CA THR A 211 -14.76 -19.02 -16.97
C THR A 211 -13.72 -17.99 -16.53
N ASP A 212 -12.45 -18.38 -16.35
CA ASP A 212 -11.37 -17.47 -15.96
C ASP A 212 -11.22 -16.26 -16.89
N ASP A 213 -11.41 -16.45 -18.19
CA ASP A 213 -11.17 -15.48 -19.25
C ASP A 213 -12.45 -14.95 -19.91
N ASN A 214 -13.62 -15.39 -19.45
CA ASN A 214 -14.90 -15.01 -20.03
C ASN A 214 -15.96 -14.78 -18.95
N LEU A 215 -16.67 -13.65 -19.03
CA LEU A 215 -17.74 -13.29 -18.11
C LEU A 215 -18.90 -14.31 -18.15
N GLY A 216 -19.16 -14.89 -19.31
CA GLY A 216 -20.20 -15.90 -19.52
C GLY A 216 -21.61 -15.31 -19.53
N ARG A 217 -22.58 -16.06 -18.99
CA ARG A 217 -24.01 -15.70 -19.07
C ARG A 217 -24.49 -15.01 -17.79
N ARG A 218 -25.40 -14.03 -17.93
CA ARG A 218 -26.12 -13.45 -16.79
C ARG A 218 -27.07 -14.50 -16.21
N VAL A 219 -27.09 -14.62 -14.89
CA VAL A 219 -27.91 -15.56 -14.12
C VAL A 219 -28.64 -14.80 -12.99
N PRO A 220 -29.77 -15.33 -12.47
CA PRO A 220 -30.46 -14.72 -11.34
C PRO A 220 -29.57 -14.53 -10.11
N LEU A 221 -29.76 -13.44 -9.35
CA LEU A 221 -28.99 -13.15 -8.13
C LEU A 221 -29.21 -14.22 -7.03
N GLU A 222 -30.35 -14.91 -7.06
CA GLU A 222 -30.74 -15.99 -6.15
C GLU A 222 -30.03 -17.33 -6.41
N ASP A 223 -29.34 -17.49 -7.55
CA ASP A 223 -28.58 -18.71 -7.88
C ASP A 223 -27.38 -18.93 -6.94
N ARG A 224 -26.97 -17.90 -6.18
CA ARG A 224 -25.89 -17.95 -5.21
C ARG A 224 -26.34 -17.41 -3.84
N PRO A 225 -26.00 -18.08 -2.72
CA PRO A 225 -26.36 -17.61 -1.39
C PRO A 225 -25.73 -16.25 -1.05
N GLU A 226 -24.55 -15.96 -1.59
CA GLU A 226 -23.82 -14.71 -1.32
C GLU A 226 -24.49 -13.48 -1.96
N THR A 227 -25.20 -13.66 -3.08
CA THR A 227 -25.86 -12.56 -3.81
C THR A 227 -27.37 -12.51 -3.62
N ALA A 228 -27.95 -13.49 -2.93
CA ALA A 228 -29.39 -13.61 -2.75
C ALA A 228 -30.01 -12.38 -2.07
N VAL A 229 -29.29 -11.74 -1.13
CA VAL A 229 -29.76 -10.54 -0.42
C VAL A 229 -30.08 -9.39 -1.38
N TYR A 230 -29.32 -9.25 -2.47
CA TYR A 230 -29.56 -8.19 -3.46
C TYR A 230 -30.81 -8.45 -4.30
N ALA A 231 -31.26 -9.70 -4.43
CA ALA A 231 -32.45 -10.04 -5.22
C ALA A 231 -33.72 -9.37 -4.64
N ASP A 232 -33.79 -9.22 -3.32
CA ASP A 232 -34.91 -8.58 -2.63
C ASP A 232 -34.85 -7.04 -2.67
N LEU A 233 -33.66 -6.47 -2.88
CA LEU A 233 -33.41 -5.03 -2.87
C LEU A 233 -33.54 -4.38 -4.26
N VAL A 234 -33.27 -5.13 -5.32
CA VAL A 234 -33.31 -4.61 -6.69
C VAL A 234 -34.72 -4.55 -7.27
N ASN A 235 -34.95 -3.60 -8.17
CA ASN A 235 -36.17 -3.53 -8.96
C ASN A 235 -36.16 -4.52 -10.15
N ALA A 236 -37.19 -4.45 -11.00
CA ALA A 236 -37.33 -5.33 -12.18
C ALA A 236 -36.16 -5.25 -13.18
N ASP A 237 -35.41 -4.15 -13.19
CA ASP A 237 -34.24 -3.93 -14.04
C ASP A 237 -32.92 -4.32 -13.35
N SER A 238 -33.00 -4.98 -12.17
CA SER A 238 -31.86 -5.30 -11.29
C SER A 238 -31.13 -4.08 -10.72
N ILE A 239 -31.86 -2.98 -10.50
CA ILE A 239 -31.32 -1.69 -10.08
C ILE A 239 -31.84 -1.31 -8.68
N ILE A 240 -30.96 -0.73 -7.87
CA ILE A 240 -31.28 0.02 -6.65
C ILE A 240 -31.18 1.52 -6.99
N GLU A 241 -32.27 2.25 -6.82
CA GLU A 241 -32.29 3.71 -7.00
C GLU A 241 -31.70 4.40 -5.75
N THR A 242 -30.69 5.26 -5.92
CA THR A 242 -30.00 5.89 -4.80
C THR A 242 -30.67 7.18 -4.33
N GLY A 243 -31.55 7.75 -5.15
CA GLY A 243 -32.26 9.00 -4.85
C GLY A 243 -31.41 10.28 -4.95
N ILE A 244 -30.16 10.19 -5.39
CA ILE A 244 -29.23 11.33 -5.53
C ILE A 244 -28.80 11.54 -6.99
N ASP A 245 -28.39 12.76 -7.36
CA ASP A 245 -27.86 13.09 -8.70
C ASP A 245 -26.32 12.95 -8.79
N ARG A 246 -25.71 12.22 -7.86
CA ARG A 246 -24.26 11.99 -7.76
C ARG A 246 -23.93 10.51 -7.84
N LEU A 247 -22.69 10.21 -8.20
CA LEU A 247 -22.16 8.85 -8.21
C LEU A 247 -21.84 8.41 -6.78
N THR A 248 -22.31 7.23 -6.37
CA THR A 248 -22.03 6.64 -5.04
C THR A 248 -20.63 6.06 -4.90
N ALA A 249 -19.71 6.42 -5.81
CA ALA A 249 -18.31 6.04 -5.77
C ALA A 249 -17.42 7.17 -6.31
N SER A 250 -16.22 7.29 -5.74
CA SER A 250 -15.16 8.18 -6.21
C SER A 250 -13.91 7.37 -6.60
N TRP A 251 -13.06 7.96 -7.45
CA TRP A 251 -11.82 7.32 -7.92
C TRP A 251 -10.61 8.09 -7.43
N ASN A 252 -9.74 7.40 -6.70
CA ASN A 252 -8.53 7.94 -6.11
C ASN A 252 -7.26 7.33 -6.72
N PRO A 253 -6.68 7.93 -7.76
CA PRO A 253 -5.40 7.48 -8.28
C PRO A 253 -4.26 7.83 -7.33
N ASN A 254 -3.29 6.93 -7.11
CA ASN A 254 -2.11 7.22 -6.27
C ASN A 254 -1.22 8.30 -6.90
N LEU A 255 -0.74 8.04 -8.11
CA LEU A 255 0.09 8.95 -8.91
C LEU A 255 -0.34 8.91 -10.38
N THR A 256 0.09 9.89 -11.18
CA THR A 256 -0.26 9.94 -12.61
C THR A 256 0.30 8.73 -13.36
N ALA A 257 -0.55 8.07 -14.18
CA ALA A 257 -0.24 6.89 -14.97
C ALA A 257 0.75 7.18 -16.13
N GLN A 258 2.04 7.37 -15.82
CA GLN A 258 3.07 7.72 -16.81
C GLN A 258 3.24 6.66 -17.91
N GLN A 259 3.13 5.37 -17.54
CA GLN A 259 3.23 4.24 -18.47
C GLN A 259 2.06 4.21 -19.45
N TRP A 260 0.86 4.51 -18.97
CA TRP A 260 -0.39 4.43 -19.74
C TRP A 260 -0.87 5.78 -20.28
N ARG A 261 -0.06 6.83 -20.21
CA ARG A 261 -0.41 8.19 -20.66
C ARG A 261 -0.89 8.28 -22.12
N LYS A 262 -0.54 7.30 -22.96
CA LYS A 262 -0.95 7.22 -24.37
C LYS A 262 -2.02 6.14 -24.63
N ALA A 263 -2.46 5.43 -23.60
CA ALA A 263 -3.34 4.26 -23.69
C ALA A 263 -4.81 4.61 -23.40
N GLY A 264 -5.31 5.71 -23.99
CA GLY A 264 -6.70 6.14 -23.86
C GLY A 264 -7.16 6.26 -22.41
N VAL A 265 -8.22 5.52 -22.05
CA VAL A 265 -8.83 5.53 -20.71
C VAL A 265 -7.87 5.10 -19.59
N LEU A 266 -6.87 4.24 -19.90
CA LEU A 266 -5.88 3.78 -18.92
C LEU A 266 -4.95 4.90 -18.43
N ALA A 267 -4.91 6.04 -19.12
CA ALA A 267 -4.20 7.23 -18.64
C ALA A 267 -4.70 7.71 -17.26
N HIS A 268 -5.91 7.29 -16.86
CA HIS A 268 -6.55 7.63 -15.59
C HIS A 268 -6.53 6.50 -14.54
N ALA A 269 -5.99 5.32 -14.88
CA ALA A 269 -5.96 4.15 -13.99
C ALA A 269 -4.98 4.29 -12.80
N GLY A 270 -4.21 5.39 -12.75
CA GLY A 270 -3.22 5.64 -11.72
C GLY A 270 -1.91 4.89 -11.94
N ARG A 271 -0.97 5.07 -11.00
CA ARG A 271 0.36 4.47 -11.03
C ARG A 271 0.71 3.96 -9.64
N SER A 272 0.98 2.66 -9.56
CA SER A 272 1.50 1.98 -8.38
C SER A 272 2.90 2.50 -8.01
N ASP A 273 3.22 2.49 -6.72
CA ASP A 273 4.57 2.75 -6.25
C ASP A 273 5.53 1.64 -6.68
N PHE A 274 5.02 0.43 -6.96
CA PHE A 274 5.79 -0.71 -7.49
C PHE A 274 6.25 -0.50 -8.95
N HIS A 275 5.75 0.54 -9.61
CA HIS A 275 6.10 0.82 -10.99
C HIS A 275 7.62 1.05 -11.15
N GLN A 276 8.28 0.18 -11.93
CA GLN A 276 9.73 0.10 -12.13
C GLN A 276 10.53 -0.45 -10.92
N LEU A 277 9.86 -0.94 -9.87
CA LEU A 277 10.50 -1.57 -8.72
C LEU A 277 10.52 -3.10 -8.78
N LEU A 278 9.65 -3.73 -9.58
CA LEU A 278 9.58 -5.19 -9.68
C LEU A 278 10.94 -5.89 -9.92
N PRO A 279 11.85 -5.38 -10.78
CA PRO A 279 13.18 -5.98 -10.93
C PRO A 279 14.07 -5.84 -9.68
N LEU A 280 13.86 -4.80 -8.87
CA LEU A 280 14.58 -4.63 -7.61
C LEU A 280 14.03 -5.56 -6.53
N PHE A 281 12.71 -5.79 -6.49
CA PHE A 281 12.11 -6.80 -5.63
C PHE A 281 12.63 -8.21 -5.98
N ASP A 282 12.69 -8.55 -7.26
CA ASP A 282 13.26 -9.81 -7.74
C ASP A 282 14.74 -9.97 -7.38
N ALA A 283 15.54 -8.90 -7.52
CA ALA A 283 16.94 -8.91 -7.12
C ALA A 283 17.13 -9.03 -5.59
N LEU A 284 16.21 -8.45 -4.81
CA LEU A 284 16.21 -8.55 -3.35
C LEU A 284 15.97 -10.00 -2.90
N ASP A 285 14.92 -10.63 -3.45
CA ASP A 285 14.59 -12.04 -3.20
C ASP A 285 15.74 -12.98 -3.61
N GLU A 286 16.37 -12.72 -4.77
CA GLU A 286 17.54 -13.47 -5.24
C GLU A 286 18.71 -13.34 -4.28
N THR A 287 19.00 -12.12 -3.81
CA THR A 287 20.11 -11.83 -2.90
C THR A 287 19.89 -12.50 -1.54
N PHE A 288 18.68 -12.41 -0.98
CA PHE A 288 18.35 -13.02 0.30
C PHE A 288 18.35 -14.56 0.21
N SER A 289 17.77 -15.11 -0.85
CA SER A 289 17.81 -16.55 -1.12
C SER A 289 19.26 -17.06 -1.27
N SER A 290 20.12 -16.29 -1.93
CA SER A 290 21.55 -16.61 -2.06
C SER A 290 22.25 -16.56 -0.70
N TRP A 291 21.94 -15.58 0.15
CA TRP A 291 22.54 -15.45 1.47
C TRP A 291 22.18 -16.64 2.36
N ILE A 292 20.90 -17.00 2.45
CA ILE A 292 20.47 -18.18 3.22
C ILE A 292 21.10 -19.47 2.67
N ARG A 293 21.27 -19.56 1.34
CA ARG A 293 22.00 -20.68 0.74
C ARG A 293 23.48 -20.69 1.15
N ASP A 294 24.16 -19.54 1.17
CA ASP A 294 25.57 -19.45 1.58
C ASP A 294 25.74 -19.85 3.05
N LEU A 295 24.80 -19.47 3.92
CA LEU A 295 24.76 -19.92 5.32
C LEU A 295 24.61 -21.45 5.43
N ARG A 296 23.71 -22.05 4.65
CA ARG A 296 23.50 -23.51 4.63
C ARG A 296 24.71 -24.27 4.06
N LEU A 297 25.38 -23.71 3.05
CA LEU A 297 26.58 -24.32 2.45
C LEU A 297 27.83 -24.10 3.31
N GLY A 298 27.89 -22.99 4.03
CA GLY A 298 28.96 -22.63 4.96
C GLY A 298 28.88 -23.37 6.30
N ALA A 299 27.76 -24.04 6.60
CA ALA A 299 27.69 -25.04 7.65
C ALA A 299 28.73 -26.13 7.33
N GLY A 300 29.87 -26.08 8.03
CA GLY A 300 31.05 -26.89 7.72
C GLY A 300 30.70 -28.37 7.69
N ARG A 301 31.17 -29.08 6.66
CA ARG A 301 30.97 -30.53 6.52
C ARG A 301 32.23 -31.24 6.96
N ILE A 302 32.09 -32.30 7.76
CA ILE A 302 33.21 -33.18 8.09
C ILE A 302 33.19 -34.32 7.07
N LEU A 303 34.24 -34.40 6.25
CA LEU A 303 34.42 -35.52 5.34
C LEU A 303 34.86 -36.73 6.15
N VAL A 304 34.07 -37.80 6.14
CA VAL A 304 34.37 -39.04 6.88
C VAL A 304 34.38 -40.21 5.91
N PRO A 305 35.36 -41.14 6.01
CA PRO A 305 35.38 -42.33 5.16
C PRO A 305 34.09 -43.15 5.30
N GLU A 306 33.61 -43.73 4.19
CA GLU A 306 32.39 -44.55 4.17
C GLU A 306 32.43 -45.72 5.19
N ALA A 307 33.63 -46.24 5.49
CA ALA A 307 33.86 -47.28 6.48
C ALA A 307 33.57 -46.87 7.94
N ALA A 308 33.43 -45.56 8.22
CA ALA A 308 33.10 -45.02 9.54
C ALA A 308 31.63 -44.53 9.63
N LEU A 309 30.83 -44.73 8.56
CA LEU A 309 29.38 -44.49 8.57
C LEU A 309 28.64 -45.74 9.09
N ASP A 310 27.53 -45.51 9.79
CA ASP A 310 26.64 -46.58 10.25
C ASP A 310 26.15 -47.41 9.06
N THR A 311 26.52 -48.70 9.02
CA THR A 311 26.19 -49.58 7.90
C THR A 311 24.75 -50.10 8.01
N MET A 312 23.89 -49.84 7.02
CA MET A 312 22.50 -50.36 6.99
C MET A 312 22.38 -51.85 6.60
N GLY A 313 23.44 -52.63 6.81
CA GLY A 313 23.51 -54.06 6.50
C GLY A 313 24.13 -54.41 5.13
N PRO A 314 24.40 -55.70 4.88
CA PRO A 314 25.11 -56.16 3.68
C PRO A 314 24.31 -55.92 2.40
N GLY A 315 24.90 -55.21 1.43
CA GLY A 315 24.35 -55.05 0.07
C GLY A 315 23.39 -53.88 -0.15
N GLN A 316 23.15 -53.02 0.84
CA GLN A 316 22.23 -51.87 0.69
C GLN A 316 22.89 -50.52 0.35
N GLY A 317 24.22 -50.42 0.34
CA GLY A 317 24.91 -49.14 0.14
C GLY A 317 24.63 -48.12 1.26
N GLY A 318 25.43 -47.07 1.34
CA GLY A 318 25.18 -45.97 2.27
C GLY A 318 24.02 -45.10 1.77
N ALA A 319 22.96 -44.93 2.56
CA ALA A 319 21.95 -43.91 2.31
C ALA A 319 22.45 -42.55 2.82
N PHE A 320 22.43 -41.53 1.96
CA PHE A 320 22.77 -40.15 2.32
C PHE A 320 21.53 -39.46 2.91
N ASP A 321 21.50 -39.30 4.23
CA ASP A 321 20.47 -38.52 4.91
C ASP A 321 20.85 -37.03 4.81
N MET A 322 20.09 -36.29 3.99
CA MET A 322 20.23 -34.85 3.79
C MET A 322 19.95 -34.02 5.06
N GLY A 323 19.37 -34.62 6.11
CA GLY A 323 19.16 -34.01 7.42
C GLY A 323 20.28 -34.28 8.43
N ARG A 324 21.26 -35.15 8.12
CA ARG A 324 22.40 -35.44 8.99
C ARG A 324 23.54 -34.46 8.65
N GLU A 325 23.59 -33.34 9.35
CA GLU A 325 24.40 -32.15 9.03
C GLU A 325 25.93 -32.35 8.97
N VAL A 326 26.47 -33.51 9.35
CA VAL A 326 27.89 -33.62 9.73
C VAL A 326 28.74 -34.49 8.79
N PHE A 327 28.18 -35.40 7.98
CA PHE A 327 29.01 -36.40 7.28
C PHE A 327 28.74 -36.51 5.78
N ALA A 328 29.79 -36.33 4.97
CA ALA A 328 29.81 -36.75 3.57
C ALA A 328 30.82 -37.88 3.38
N GLY A 329 30.35 -39.04 2.92
CA GLY A 329 31.16 -40.22 2.66
C GLY A 329 32.05 -40.04 1.42
N LEU A 330 33.36 -40.13 1.57
CA LEU A 330 34.28 -40.31 0.43
C LEU A 330 34.63 -41.79 0.27
N ASN A 331 34.40 -42.34 -0.92
CA ASN A 331 34.90 -43.66 -1.30
C ASN A 331 36.36 -43.53 -1.74
N MET A 332 37.29 -43.63 -0.77
CA MET A 332 38.74 -43.68 -1.04
C MET A 332 39.27 -45.11 -0.81
N PRO A 333 39.99 -45.70 -1.78
CA PRO A 333 40.74 -46.94 -1.55
C PRO A 333 41.99 -46.66 -0.69
N GLY A 334 42.02 -47.15 0.56
CA GLY A 334 43.16 -46.99 1.47
C GLY A 334 42.92 -47.46 2.91
N ASP A 335 44.01 -47.54 3.71
CA ASP A 335 43.99 -47.93 5.12
C ASP A 335 43.26 -46.87 6.00
N PRO A 336 42.15 -47.22 6.68
CA PRO A 336 41.32 -46.28 7.45
C PRO A 336 42.07 -45.53 8.55
N SER A 337 43.20 -46.07 9.01
CA SER A 337 44.00 -45.52 10.10
C SER A 337 44.91 -44.34 9.72
N LYS A 338 44.99 -44.00 8.41
CA LYS A 338 45.87 -42.94 7.88
C LYS A 338 45.13 -41.79 7.21
N VAL A 339 43.81 -41.73 7.30
CA VAL A 339 43.00 -40.71 6.61
C VAL A 339 42.93 -39.44 7.47
N ALA A 340 43.44 -38.33 6.94
CA ALA A 340 43.28 -37.02 7.55
C ALA A 340 41.83 -36.53 7.38
N PHE A 341 41.21 -36.07 8.46
CA PHE A 341 39.91 -35.40 8.41
C PHE A 341 40.13 -33.98 7.91
N ASP A 342 39.88 -33.75 6.62
CA ASP A 342 39.91 -32.39 6.06
C ASP A 342 38.59 -31.68 6.41
N GLN A 343 38.66 -30.72 7.33
CA GLN A 343 37.56 -29.80 7.60
C GLN A 343 37.48 -28.78 6.46
N VAL A 344 36.50 -28.92 5.58
CA VAL A 344 36.23 -27.94 4.53
C VAL A 344 35.20 -26.94 5.05
N GLN A 345 35.68 -25.79 5.53
CA GLN A 345 34.83 -24.66 5.88
C GLN A 345 35.02 -23.54 4.85
N PHE A 346 33.97 -23.23 4.09
CA PHE A 346 33.96 -22.09 3.18
C PHE A 346 33.70 -20.80 3.97
N ALA A 347 34.33 -19.70 3.55
CA ALA A 347 34.02 -18.39 4.12
C ALA A 347 32.58 -18.00 3.76
N ILE A 348 31.79 -17.63 4.77
CA ILE A 348 30.41 -17.17 4.59
C ILE A 348 30.45 -15.66 4.30
N ARG A 349 29.93 -15.24 3.15
CA ARG A 349 29.98 -13.85 2.67
C ARG A 349 28.82 -13.01 3.21
N VAL A 350 28.70 -12.97 4.54
CA VAL A 350 27.57 -12.33 5.23
C VAL A 350 27.55 -10.82 4.93
N GLU A 351 28.71 -10.16 5.05
CA GLU A 351 28.79 -8.70 4.87
C GLU A 351 28.50 -8.26 3.44
N GLU A 352 28.96 -9.01 2.43
CA GLU A 352 28.73 -8.68 1.02
C GLU A 352 27.25 -8.82 0.66
N HIS A 353 26.57 -9.84 1.20
CA HIS A 353 25.14 -10.02 1.02
C HIS A 353 24.33 -8.90 1.69
N GLU A 354 24.64 -8.57 2.95
CA GLU A 354 24.00 -7.49 3.69
C GLU A 354 24.18 -6.13 2.99
N LYS A 355 25.42 -5.78 2.58
CA LYS A 355 25.71 -4.53 1.86
C LYS A 355 24.95 -4.44 0.53
N THR A 356 24.83 -5.55 -0.19
CA THR A 356 24.08 -5.62 -1.45
C THR A 356 22.58 -5.42 -1.20
N MET A 357 22.03 -6.10 -0.20
CA MET A 357 20.63 -5.99 0.20
C MET A 357 20.29 -4.54 0.60
N LEU A 358 21.10 -3.91 1.45
CA LEU A 358 20.93 -2.51 1.85
C LEU A 358 21.01 -1.53 0.65
N ALA A 359 21.89 -1.80 -0.33
CA ALA A 359 21.96 -0.98 -1.54
C ALA A 359 20.68 -1.07 -2.39
N ILE A 360 20.11 -2.28 -2.52
CA ILE A 360 18.84 -2.49 -3.23
C ILE A 360 17.69 -1.79 -2.49
N TYR A 361 17.61 -1.92 -1.16
CA TYR A 361 16.61 -1.22 -0.35
C TYR A 361 16.67 0.31 -0.51
N LYS A 362 17.86 0.89 -0.49
CA LYS A 362 18.05 2.34 -0.70
C LYS A 362 17.54 2.79 -2.06
N GLU A 363 17.76 1.99 -3.10
CA GLU A 363 17.27 2.30 -4.44
C GLU A 363 15.74 2.18 -4.54
N ILE A 364 15.13 1.20 -3.87
CA ILE A 364 13.67 1.05 -3.74
C ILE A 364 13.07 2.32 -3.11
N LEU A 365 13.56 2.73 -1.94
CA LEU A 365 13.09 3.92 -1.23
C LEU A 365 13.29 5.20 -2.06
N ARG A 366 14.47 5.37 -2.65
CA ARG A 366 14.79 6.53 -3.50
C ARG A 366 13.81 6.66 -4.67
N LYS A 367 13.45 5.54 -5.29
CA LYS A 367 12.53 5.51 -6.42
C LYS A 367 11.07 5.75 -6.00
N ALA A 368 10.68 5.23 -4.84
CA ALA A 368 9.37 5.49 -4.25
C ALA A 368 9.22 6.94 -3.73
N GLY A 369 10.34 7.64 -3.54
CA GLY A 369 10.37 9.03 -3.10
C GLY A 369 10.41 9.19 -1.57
N PHE A 370 10.89 8.15 -0.87
CA PHE A 370 11.06 8.13 0.58
C PHE A 370 12.53 8.33 0.96
N ALA A 371 12.75 8.92 2.13
CA ALA A 371 14.06 9.01 2.74
C ALA A 371 14.62 7.61 3.09
N PRO A 372 15.93 7.37 2.97
CA PRO A 372 16.54 6.10 3.37
C PRO A 372 16.29 5.69 4.83
N SER A 373 16.03 6.66 5.71
CA SER A 373 15.72 6.44 7.12
C SER A 373 14.30 5.94 7.38
N ALA A 374 13.44 5.89 6.36
CA ALA A 374 12.03 5.51 6.51
C ALA A 374 11.83 4.06 6.99
N TRP A 375 12.77 3.17 6.68
CA TRP A 375 12.80 1.79 7.19
C TRP A 375 13.82 1.58 8.33
N GLY A 376 14.16 2.64 9.06
CA GLY A 376 15.00 2.52 10.27
C GLY A 376 16.50 2.35 10.02
N ASP A 377 17.01 2.59 8.80
CA ASP A 377 18.46 2.61 8.56
C ASP A 377 19.08 3.89 9.16
N TYR A 378 19.50 3.78 10.42
CA TYR A 378 20.36 4.75 11.11
C TYR A 378 21.84 4.33 11.11
N SER A 379 22.23 3.29 10.33
CA SER A 379 23.55 2.66 10.44
C SER A 379 24.69 3.48 9.80
N GLY A 380 24.44 4.72 9.40
CA GLY A 380 25.47 5.68 9.03
C GLY A 380 26.06 6.31 10.29
N GLY A 381 27.12 5.73 10.85
CA GLY A 381 27.89 6.24 12.01
C GLY A 381 28.62 7.58 11.81
N ALA A 382 28.15 8.43 10.88
CA ALA A 382 28.53 9.83 10.85
C ALA A 382 27.52 10.60 11.70
N GLN A 383 28.00 11.51 12.56
CA GLN A 383 27.15 12.56 13.15
C GLN A 383 26.44 13.29 12.01
N MET A 384 25.23 12.87 11.68
CA MET A 384 24.41 13.54 10.69
C MET A 384 24.08 14.93 11.24
N THR A 385 24.35 15.95 10.43
CA THR A 385 23.99 17.32 10.78
C THR A 385 22.47 17.47 10.72
N ALA A 386 21.89 18.29 11.60
CA ALA A 386 20.44 18.50 11.68
C ALA A 386 19.83 18.93 10.32
N THR A 387 20.59 19.68 9.51
CA THR A 387 20.20 20.09 8.16
C THR A 387 20.04 18.91 7.20
N GLU A 388 20.92 17.90 7.27
CA GLU A 388 20.83 16.71 6.41
C GLU A 388 19.62 15.83 6.77
N VAL A 389 19.27 15.78 8.07
CA VAL A 389 18.04 15.12 8.53
C VAL A 389 16.81 15.83 7.96
N GLN A 390 16.80 17.16 7.98
CA GLN A 390 15.69 17.96 7.46
C GLN A 390 15.53 17.83 5.94
N ASP A 391 16.64 17.87 5.19
CA ASP A 391 16.62 17.69 3.73
C ASP A 391 16.09 16.30 3.34
N ARG A 392 16.41 15.27 4.13
CA ARG A 392 15.88 13.91 3.93
C ARG A 392 14.38 13.85 4.21
N LYS A 393 13.90 14.43 5.32
CA LYS A 393 12.45 14.49 5.63
C LYS A 393 11.66 15.24 4.55
N SER A 394 12.23 16.35 4.05
CA SER A 394 11.65 17.18 2.98
C SER A 394 11.41 16.40 1.66
N ALA A 395 12.17 15.33 1.39
CA ALA A 395 11.94 14.49 0.22
C ALA A 395 10.67 13.65 0.35
N SER A 396 10.48 13.04 1.52
CA SER A 396 9.28 12.28 1.85
C SER A 396 8.06 13.21 1.85
N GLU A 397 8.12 14.38 2.49
CA GLU A 397 7.01 15.35 2.55
C GLU A 397 6.52 15.77 1.17
N ARG A 398 7.43 16.09 0.24
CA ARG A 398 7.04 16.42 -1.15
C ARG A 398 6.32 15.28 -1.87
N THR A 399 6.60 14.03 -1.50
CA THR A 399 5.89 12.86 -2.05
C THR A 399 4.51 12.76 -1.43
N ARG A 400 4.40 12.94 -0.11
CA ARG A 400 3.15 12.99 0.65
C ARG A 400 2.20 14.06 0.12
N ASP A 401 2.66 15.30 -0.04
CA ASP A 401 1.83 16.42 -0.49
C ASP A 401 1.19 16.15 -1.85
N LYS A 402 1.93 15.49 -2.76
CA LYS A 402 1.41 15.10 -4.08
C LYS A 402 0.32 14.04 -4.00
N LYS A 403 0.39 13.13 -3.04
CA LYS A 403 -0.63 12.10 -2.80
C LYS A 403 -1.87 12.74 -2.16
N ILE A 404 -1.66 13.58 -1.14
CA ILE A 404 -2.72 14.33 -0.43
C ILE A 404 -3.64 15.10 -1.38
N LEU A 405 -3.12 15.69 -2.46
CA LEU A 405 -3.95 16.42 -3.43
C LEU A 405 -5.06 15.55 -4.05
N ARG A 406 -4.80 14.26 -4.26
CA ARG A 406 -5.76 13.31 -4.83
C ARG A 406 -6.66 12.73 -3.75
N ASP A 407 -6.08 12.42 -2.60
CA ASP A 407 -6.80 11.94 -1.43
C ASP A 407 -7.86 12.93 -0.96
N ARG A 408 -7.48 14.21 -0.79
CA ARG A 408 -8.40 15.30 -0.43
C ARG A 408 -9.58 15.37 -1.38
N ALA A 409 -9.36 15.23 -2.69
CA ALA A 409 -10.43 15.32 -3.67
C ALA A 409 -11.40 14.12 -3.60
N ALA A 410 -10.87 12.89 -3.49
CA ALA A 410 -11.67 11.69 -3.44
C ALA A 410 -12.48 11.57 -2.14
N ILE A 411 -11.84 11.89 -1.00
CA ILE A 411 -12.45 11.88 0.33
C ILE A 411 -13.53 12.96 0.40
N ALA A 412 -13.22 14.21 0.05
CA ALA A 412 -14.22 15.29 0.08
C ALA A 412 -15.45 14.96 -0.78
N GLN A 413 -15.23 14.44 -1.99
CA GLN A 413 -16.33 14.05 -2.87
C GLN A 413 -17.19 12.95 -2.26
N GLN A 414 -16.55 11.89 -1.76
CA GLN A 414 -17.29 10.73 -1.26
C GLN A 414 -17.95 10.98 0.09
N SER A 415 -17.33 11.72 1.00
CA SER A 415 -17.93 12.13 2.28
C SER A 415 -19.18 12.99 2.05
N ALA A 416 -19.16 13.88 1.06
CA ALA A 416 -20.35 14.67 0.70
C ALA A 416 -21.48 13.80 0.15
N VAL A 417 -21.15 12.82 -0.70
CA VAL A 417 -22.13 11.88 -1.27
C VAL A 417 -22.70 10.96 -0.20
N ALA A 418 -21.85 10.44 0.69
CA ALA A 418 -22.26 9.60 1.81
C ALA A 418 -23.23 10.35 2.74
N LEU A 419 -22.94 11.61 3.05
CA LEU A 419 -23.81 12.45 3.89
C LEU A 419 -25.15 12.78 3.23
N GLU A 420 -25.16 13.05 1.92
CA GLU A 420 -26.40 13.27 1.16
C GLU A 420 -27.26 12.00 1.12
N LEU A 421 -26.64 10.85 0.86
CA LEU A 421 -27.29 9.54 0.85
C LEU A 421 -27.83 9.16 2.24
N ASP A 422 -27.06 9.45 3.30
CA ASP A 422 -27.44 9.23 4.68
C ASP A 422 -28.70 10.02 5.08
N GLY A 423 -28.85 11.24 4.56
CA GLY A 423 -30.05 12.06 4.80
C GLY A 423 -31.33 11.45 4.23
N ILE A 424 -31.21 10.68 3.15
CA ILE A 424 -32.34 9.99 2.49
C ILE A 424 -32.66 8.69 3.22
N LEU A 425 -31.63 7.88 3.52
CA LEU A 425 -31.79 6.56 4.15
C LEU A 425 -32.16 6.66 5.64
N PHE A 426 -31.60 7.65 6.35
CA PHE A 426 -31.76 7.83 7.79
C PHE A 426 -32.33 9.22 8.12
N PRO A 427 -33.60 9.47 7.76
CA PRO A 427 -34.20 10.80 7.86
C PRO A 427 -34.18 11.31 9.31
N GLY A 428 -33.77 12.56 9.47
CA GLY A 428 -33.73 13.23 10.77
C GLY A 428 -32.51 12.93 11.63
N LYS A 429 -31.49 12.21 11.13
CA LYS A 429 -30.20 12.00 11.85
C LYS A 429 -29.12 13.04 11.57
N GLY A 430 -29.33 13.92 10.59
CA GLY A 430 -28.42 15.03 10.28
C GLY A 430 -27.76 14.94 8.91
N GLY A 431 -27.93 13.85 8.17
CA GLY A 431 -27.52 13.78 6.77
C GLY A 431 -28.30 14.77 5.91
N GLU A 432 -27.58 15.50 5.06
CA GLU A 432 -28.14 16.43 4.09
C GLU A 432 -27.15 16.67 2.94
N ARG A 433 -27.66 17.25 1.85
CA ARG A 433 -26.83 17.69 0.73
C ARG A 433 -26.06 18.95 1.11
N LEU A 434 -24.73 18.90 1.03
CA LEU A 434 -23.89 20.08 1.19
C LEU A 434 -23.80 20.89 -0.10
N ASP A 435 -23.90 22.21 0.03
CA ASP A 435 -23.73 23.18 -1.07
C ASP A 435 -22.28 23.22 -1.59
N ALA A 436 -21.32 23.07 -0.67
CA ALA A 436 -19.90 22.99 -0.96
C ALA A 436 -19.33 21.63 -0.52
N LEU A 437 -18.26 21.19 -1.17
CA LEU A 437 -17.56 19.98 -0.72
C LEU A 437 -16.90 20.22 0.64
N PRO A 438 -16.90 19.22 1.54
CA PRO A 438 -16.13 19.26 2.77
C PRO A 438 -14.65 19.56 2.54
N VAL A 439 -14.04 20.25 3.49
CA VAL A 439 -12.61 20.53 3.51
C VAL A 439 -11.90 19.38 4.20
N VAL A 440 -10.96 18.73 3.51
CA VAL A 440 -10.11 17.68 4.10
C VAL A 440 -8.74 18.26 4.44
N THR A 441 -8.45 18.28 5.74
CA THR A 441 -7.22 18.80 6.31
C THR A 441 -6.33 17.64 6.75
N PHE A 442 -5.08 17.70 6.31
CA PHE A 442 -4.03 16.77 6.75
C PHE A 442 -3.03 17.61 7.55
N PRO A 443 -2.62 17.19 8.76
CA PRO A 443 -1.61 17.88 9.55
C PRO A 443 -0.24 17.78 8.88
N ASP A 444 0.70 18.64 9.27
CA ASP A 444 2.07 18.54 8.79
C ASP A 444 2.84 17.49 9.62
N VAL A 445 3.57 16.58 8.94
CA VAL A 445 4.35 15.51 9.59
C VAL A 445 5.63 16.08 10.25
N SER A 446 6.17 17.18 9.72
CA SER A 446 7.26 17.88 10.37
C SER A 446 6.72 18.80 11.45
N GLN A 447 6.66 18.30 12.68
CA GLN A 447 6.84 19.22 13.80
C GLN A 447 8.28 19.74 13.69
N GLU A 448 8.43 21.07 13.52
CA GLU A 448 9.74 21.70 13.66
C GLU A 448 10.34 21.24 14.99
N ASP A 449 11.63 20.91 15.01
CA ASP A 449 12.31 20.55 16.26
C ASP A 449 12.03 21.67 17.28
N PRO A 450 11.41 21.38 18.44
CA PRO A 450 11.05 22.39 19.42
C PRO A 450 12.23 23.29 19.79
N LEU A 451 13.46 22.75 19.74
CA LEU A 451 14.67 23.53 19.96
C LEU A 451 14.96 24.51 18.82
N GLN A 452 14.81 24.11 17.56
CA GLN A 452 15.01 24.99 16.41
C GLN A 452 13.93 26.07 16.34
N LEU A 453 12.68 25.72 16.62
CA LEU A 453 11.58 26.68 16.70
C LEU A 453 11.85 27.70 17.82
N ALA A 454 12.24 27.25 19.02
CA ALA A 454 12.58 28.13 20.13
C ALA A 454 13.77 29.06 19.79
N GLN A 455 14.81 28.55 19.14
CA GLN A 455 15.95 29.35 18.69
C GLN A 455 15.53 30.41 17.66
N THR A 456 14.71 30.02 16.67
CA THR A 456 14.18 30.92 15.64
C THR A 456 13.32 32.02 16.26
N LEU A 457 12.40 31.66 17.17
CA LEU A 457 11.57 32.62 17.89
C LEU A 457 12.43 33.56 18.76
N SER A 458 13.49 33.06 19.40
CA SER A 458 14.43 33.89 20.18
C SER A 458 15.21 34.88 19.30
N TYR A 459 15.68 34.45 18.12
CA TYR A 459 16.35 35.33 17.18
C TYR A 459 15.42 36.42 16.63
N LEU A 460 14.19 36.06 16.27
CA LEU A 460 13.18 37.02 15.81
C LEU A 460 12.78 38.02 16.91
N ASP A 461 12.66 37.55 18.16
CA ASP A 461 12.35 38.40 19.31
C ASP A 461 13.49 39.39 19.61
N THR A 462 14.74 38.90 19.58
CA THR A 462 15.93 39.73 19.77
C THR A 462 16.09 40.78 18.67
N ALA A 463 15.72 40.44 17.43
CA ALA A 463 15.69 41.37 16.30
C ALA A 463 14.51 42.35 16.32
N GLY A 464 13.55 42.19 17.25
CA GLY A 464 12.31 42.98 17.28
C GLY A 464 11.38 42.74 16.08
N ALA A 465 11.54 41.60 15.40
CA ALA A 465 10.88 41.30 14.13
C ALA A 465 9.58 40.46 14.27
N ILE A 466 9.16 40.15 15.50
CA ILE A 466 7.97 39.34 15.77
C ILE A 466 7.19 39.86 16.99
N SER A 467 5.87 39.80 16.95
CA SER A 467 5.01 40.17 18.09
C SER A 467 4.84 39.00 19.07
N THR A 468 4.49 39.28 20.33
CA THR A 468 4.17 38.23 21.32
C THR A 468 3.08 37.28 20.84
N GLU A 469 2.05 37.80 20.19
CA GLU A 469 0.97 36.99 19.62
C GLU A 469 1.48 36.02 18.55
N GLN A 470 2.33 36.51 17.64
CA GLN A 470 2.91 35.68 16.60
C GLN A 470 3.89 34.64 17.16
N LYS A 471 4.58 34.92 18.28
CA LYS A 471 5.39 33.93 18.99
C LYS A 471 4.54 32.81 19.57
N VAL A 472 3.46 33.14 20.29
CA VAL A 472 2.55 32.16 20.89
C VAL A 472 1.87 31.30 19.82
N ARG A 473 1.39 31.94 18.74
CA ARG A 473 0.72 31.27 17.63
C ARG A 473 1.66 30.35 16.84
N ARG A 474 2.93 30.73 16.66
CA ARG A 474 3.93 29.86 16.02
C ARG A 474 4.41 28.73 16.92
N ALA A 475 4.47 28.96 18.23
CA ALA A 475 4.81 27.93 19.20
C ALA A 475 3.71 26.89 19.37
N ASN A 476 2.44 27.27 19.15
CA ASN A 476 1.28 26.39 19.26
C ASN A 476 0.35 26.58 18.05
N PRO A 477 0.69 25.98 16.88
CA PRO A 477 -0.07 26.16 15.64
C PRO A 477 -1.52 25.67 15.70
N GLU A 478 -1.78 24.67 16.54
CA GLU A 478 -3.10 24.05 16.74
C GLU A 478 -4.04 24.83 17.66
N TRP A 479 -3.56 25.91 18.29
CA TRP A 479 -4.40 26.71 19.18
C TRP A 479 -5.36 27.61 18.42
N ASP A 480 -6.60 27.67 18.92
CA ASP A 480 -7.59 28.59 18.40
C ASP A 480 -7.28 30.06 18.76
N ASP A 481 -8.00 30.98 18.12
CA ASP A 481 -7.81 32.41 18.33
C ASP A 481 -8.07 32.87 19.77
N GLN A 482 -8.86 32.12 20.54
CA GLN A 482 -9.18 32.46 21.93
C GLN A 482 -8.05 32.01 22.86
N GLN A 483 -7.57 30.78 22.70
CA GLN A 483 -6.42 30.22 23.43
C GLN A 483 -5.16 31.07 23.25
N VAL A 484 -4.88 31.51 22.02
CA VAL A 484 -3.73 32.40 21.75
C VAL A 484 -3.88 33.74 22.48
N LYS A 485 -5.08 34.33 22.51
CA LYS A 485 -5.33 35.62 23.20
C LYS A 485 -5.18 35.50 24.71
N ASP A 486 -5.67 34.41 25.28
CA ASP A 486 -5.61 34.16 26.73
C ASP A 486 -4.15 34.04 27.19
N GLU A 487 -3.32 33.29 26.44
CA GLU A 487 -1.90 33.15 26.72
C GLU A 487 -1.12 34.46 26.53
N VAL A 488 -1.38 35.21 25.46
CA VAL A 488 -0.77 36.54 25.25
C VAL A 488 -1.11 37.47 26.41
N THR A 489 -2.32 37.37 26.95
CA THR A 489 -2.77 38.16 28.10
C THR A 489 -2.04 37.74 29.37
N ALA A 490 -1.90 36.43 29.62
CA ALA A 490 -1.11 35.89 30.72
C ALA A 490 0.34 36.38 30.65
N ILE A 491 1.02 36.21 29.52
CA ILE A 491 2.41 36.65 29.30
C ILE A 491 2.57 38.17 29.54
N ARG A 492 1.61 38.99 29.08
CA ARG A 492 1.64 40.44 29.30
C ARG A 492 1.46 40.80 30.77
N SER A 493 0.59 40.07 31.47
CA SER A 493 0.33 40.29 32.90
C SER A 493 1.55 39.92 33.77
N GLU A 494 2.28 38.86 33.42
CA GLU A 494 3.52 38.46 34.11
C GLU A 494 4.68 39.43 33.86
N ARG A 495 4.76 40.00 32.65
CA ARG A 495 5.79 40.98 32.29
C ARG A 495 5.52 42.38 32.81
N ALA A 496 4.32 42.64 33.35
CA ALA A 496 4.01 43.90 34.00
C ALA A 496 4.81 43.99 35.32
N VAL A 497 5.99 44.61 35.27
CA VAL A 497 6.75 44.97 36.47
C VAL A 497 5.94 45.98 37.28
N ALA A 498 5.81 45.75 38.58
CA ALA A 498 5.21 46.71 39.50
C ALA A 498 5.95 48.06 39.40
N ASP A 499 5.18 49.12 39.17
CA ASP A 499 5.68 50.48 38.98
C ASP A 499 6.62 50.90 40.15
N PRO A 500 7.90 51.24 39.89
CA PRO A 500 8.83 51.73 40.91
C PRO A 500 8.35 52.99 41.63
N ALA A 501 7.34 53.70 41.10
CA ALA A 501 6.76 54.90 41.70
C ALA A 501 5.96 54.64 42.99
N MET A 502 5.69 53.37 43.36
CA MET A 502 4.95 53.02 44.59
C MET A 502 5.86 52.73 45.81
N PHE A 503 7.18 52.85 45.68
CA PHE A 503 8.12 52.75 46.81
C PHE A 503 8.35 54.13 47.47
N THR A 504 7.40 54.61 48.28
CA THR A 504 7.62 55.76 49.16
C THR A 504 8.26 55.28 50.46
N GLY A 505 9.56 55.03 50.43
CA GLY A 505 10.37 54.88 51.64
C GLY A 505 10.93 56.23 52.07
N LEU A 506 10.25 56.92 52.98
CA LEU A 506 10.83 57.85 53.96
C LEU A 506 9.85 57.95 55.14
N GLY A 507 10.12 57.18 56.19
CA GLY A 507 9.61 57.51 57.52
C GLY A 507 10.42 58.70 58.04
N GLU A 508 9.72 59.77 58.39
CA GLU A 508 10.26 60.83 59.25
C GLU A 508 9.71 60.61 60.67
N GLU A 509 10.60 60.82 61.64
CA GLU A 509 10.40 60.73 63.09
C GLU A 509 9.31 61.66 63.63
#